data_AF-W5NPF4-F1
#
_entry.id   AF-W5NPF4-F1
#
_cell.length_a   1.000
_cell.length_b   1.000
_cell.length_c   1.000
_cell.angle_alpha   90.00
_cell.angle_beta   90.00
_cell.angle_gamma   90.00
#
_symmetry.space_group_name_H-M   'P 1'
#
loop_
_entity.id
_entity.type
_entity.pdbx_description
1 polymer ?
#
loop_
_entity_poly.entity_id
_entity_poly.type
_entity_poly.pdbx_seq_one_letter_code
_entity_poly.pdbx_strand_id
1 'polypeptide(L)'
;KCENFIDSCAHGLPTLVKDCAVEKGHANHSALSLSPGSSIRPSGIPEAGLGVWNKVSDLLLGLHFGSYVGQITDDEEAAKSGYSWLTQITKGRNCYEYVDGKQRSWANRIEVSAVSLQMP
;
A
#
# COMPACT_ATOMS: atom_id res chain seq x y z
N LYS A 1 -23.24 10.45 8.45
CA LYS A 1 -22.14 10.29 7.46
C LYS A 1 -21.23 11.50 7.63
N CYS A 2 -19.96 11.30 7.99
CA CYS A 2 -19.00 12.40 8.10
C CYS A 2 -18.23 12.49 6.78
N GLU A 3 -18.24 13.66 6.14
CA GLU A 3 -17.71 13.79 4.77
C GLU A 3 -16.32 14.44 4.75
N ASN A 4 -16.00 15.33 5.70
CA ASN A 4 -14.72 16.05 5.73
C ASN A 4 -14.19 16.21 7.17
N PHE A 5 -12.90 15.99 7.36
CA PHE A 5 -12.16 16.32 8.58
C PHE A 5 -10.66 16.50 8.27
N ILE A 6 -9.94 17.26 9.11
CA ILE A 6 -8.48 17.42 8.99
C ILE A 6 -7.77 16.37 9.86
N ASP A 7 -8.13 16.27 11.14
CA ASP A 7 -7.48 15.35 12.08
C ASP A 7 -8.41 14.25 12.61
N SER A 8 -9.64 14.62 12.99
CA SER A 8 -10.62 13.67 13.56
C SER A 8 -12.04 14.00 13.10
N CYS A 9 -12.88 12.97 13.04
CA CYS A 9 -14.31 13.13 12.77
C CYS A 9 -15.15 12.72 13.99
N ALA A 10 -16.48 12.68 13.86
CA ALA A 10 -17.37 12.20 14.93
C ALA A 10 -17.08 10.75 15.38
N HIS A 11 -16.31 9.99 14.60
CA HIS A 11 -15.85 8.64 14.91
C HIS A 11 -14.46 8.60 15.56
N GLY A 12 -13.86 9.76 15.85
CA GLY A 12 -12.50 9.88 16.39
C GLY A 12 -11.42 9.96 15.32
N LEU A 13 -10.19 9.64 15.70
CA LEU A 13 -9.03 9.56 14.81
C LEU A 13 -9.14 8.35 13.88
N PRO A 14 -8.65 8.44 12.63
CA PRO A 14 -8.54 7.29 11.75
C PRO A 14 -7.72 6.18 12.40
N THR A 15 -8.22 4.94 12.32
CA THR A 15 -7.45 3.79 12.79
C THR A 15 -6.41 3.42 11.75
N LEU A 16 -5.13 3.55 12.10
CA LEU A 16 -4.01 3.20 11.23
C LEU A 16 -3.52 1.78 11.52
N VAL A 17 -3.59 0.90 10.52
CA VAL A 17 -2.96 -0.42 10.53
C VAL A 17 -1.49 -0.25 10.24
N LYS A 18 -0.66 -0.61 11.21
CA LYS A 18 0.79 -0.54 11.08
C LYS A 18 1.35 -1.76 10.36
N ASP A 19 2.45 -1.51 9.65
CA ASP A 19 3.31 -2.54 9.07
C ASP A 19 4.10 -3.28 10.12
N CYS A 20 4.31 -4.58 9.90
CA CYS A 20 5.27 -5.33 10.70
C CYS A 20 6.65 -4.73 10.45
N ALA A 21 7.41 -4.50 11.52
CA ALA A 21 8.75 -3.98 11.39
C ALA A 21 9.67 -5.04 10.78
N VAL A 22 10.34 -4.70 9.69
CA VAL A 22 11.30 -5.55 9.00
C VAL A 22 12.54 -4.72 8.68
N GLU A 23 13.71 -5.32 8.77
CA GLU A 23 14.95 -4.66 8.41
C GLU A 23 14.98 -4.35 6.91
N LYS A 24 15.28 -3.08 6.57
CA LYS A 24 15.42 -2.65 5.18
C LYS A 24 16.53 -3.44 4.48
N GLY A 25 16.29 -3.87 3.25
CA GLY A 25 17.26 -4.66 2.49
C GLY A 25 17.05 -6.18 2.62
N HIS A 26 16.19 -6.63 3.53
CA HIS A 26 15.81 -8.04 3.60
C HIS A 26 15.12 -8.47 2.30
N ALA A 27 15.56 -9.57 1.69
CA ALA A 27 15.08 -9.99 0.36
C ALA A 27 13.55 -10.14 0.25
N ASN A 28 12.90 -10.54 1.36
CA ASN A 28 11.44 -10.69 1.48
C ASN A 28 10.78 -9.56 2.31
N HIS A 29 11.35 -8.35 2.34
CA HIS A 29 10.85 -7.25 3.16
C HIS A 29 9.37 -6.93 2.88
N SER A 30 8.95 -6.87 1.61
CA SER A 30 7.54 -6.62 1.24
C SER A 30 6.56 -7.66 1.79
N ALA A 31 6.93 -8.95 1.80
CA ALA A 31 6.10 -10.01 2.34
C ALA A 31 6.09 -10.05 3.88
N LEU A 32 7.22 -9.74 4.51
CA LEU A 32 7.34 -9.75 5.97
C LEU A 32 6.71 -8.52 6.64
N SER A 33 6.57 -7.42 5.90
CA SER A 33 5.94 -6.18 6.39
C SER A 33 4.41 -6.22 6.42
N LEU A 34 3.79 -7.34 5.99
CA LEU A 34 2.34 -7.59 6.03
C LEU A 34 1.74 -7.38 7.42
N SER A 35 0.46 -6.97 7.47
CA SER A 35 -0.19 -6.69 8.76
C SER A 35 -0.50 -7.98 9.46
N PRO A 36 -0.53 -7.94 10.79
CA PRO A 36 -1.30 -8.91 11.54
C PRO A 36 -2.70 -9.02 10.93
N GLY A 37 -3.14 -10.25 10.66
CA GLY A 37 -4.43 -10.49 10.02
C GLY A 37 -4.42 -10.41 8.49
N SER A 38 -3.27 -10.29 7.83
CA SER A 38 -3.16 -10.38 6.37
C SER A 38 -2.33 -11.59 5.92
N SER A 39 -2.50 -12.00 4.66
CA SER A 39 -1.65 -13.00 3.99
C SER A 39 -1.48 -12.69 2.52
N ILE A 40 -0.35 -13.11 1.97
CA ILE A 40 -0.19 -13.25 0.53
C ILE A 40 -0.68 -14.64 0.10
N ARG A 41 -1.55 -14.69 -0.90
CA ARG A 41 -2.01 -15.94 -1.56
C ARG A 41 -2.22 -15.67 -3.06
N PRO A 42 -2.35 -16.71 -3.91
CA PRO A 42 -2.78 -16.52 -5.29
C PRO A 42 -4.03 -15.65 -5.38
N SER A 43 -4.05 -14.73 -6.34
CA SER A 43 -5.20 -13.87 -6.59
C SER A 43 -6.35 -14.69 -7.16
N GLY A 44 -7.59 -14.30 -6.83
CA GLY A 44 -8.78 -14.82 -7.50
C GLY A 44 -9.00 -14.22 -8.89
N ILE A 45 -8.27 -13.14 -9.23
CA ILE A 45 -8.31 -12.50 -10.54
C ILE A 45 -7.39 -13.28 -11.50
N PRO A 46 -7.90 -13.72 -12.67
CA PRO A 46 -7.10 -14.41 -13.67
C PRO A 46 -5.85 -13.59 -14.05
N GLU A 47 -4.72 -14.28 -14.18
CA GLU A 47 -3.43 -13.70 -14.61
C GLU A 47 -2.83 -12.62 -13.70
N ALA A 48 -3.47 -12.29 -12.58
CA ALA A 48 -3.02 -11.25 -11.66
C ALA A 48 -1.91 -11.71 -10.69
N GLY A 49 -1.56 -13.00 -10.68
CA GLY A 49 -0.50 -13.56 -9.84
C GLY A 49 -0.91 -13.66 -8.38
N LEU A 50 -0.22 -12.94 -7.49
CA LEU A 50 -0.44 -12.95 -6.04
C LEU A 50 -1.27 -11.74 -5.61
N GLY A 51 -2.02 -11.91 -4.51
CA GLY A 51 -2.87 -10.90 -3.89
C GLY A 51 -2.69 -10.84 -2.37
N VAL A 52 -3.05 -9.70 -1.76
CA VAL A 52 -3.15 -9.56 -0.31
C VAL A 52 -4.57 -9.88 0.15
N TRP A 53 -4.68 -10.86 1.03
CA TRP A 53 -5.94 -11.33 1.60
C TRP A 53 -6.05 -10.94 3.06
N ASN A 54 -7.23 -10.49 3.42
CA ASN A 54 -7.61 -10.31 4.80
C ASN A 54 -8.00 -11.67 5.43
N LYS A 55 -7.43 -11.98 6.60
CA LYS A 55 -7.76 -13.16 7.41
C LYS A 55 -8.77 -12.86 8.51
N VAL A 56 -9.02 -11.59 8.79
CA VAL A 56 -9.94 -11.14 9.85
C VAL A 56 -11.31 -10.95 9.23
N SER A 57 -12.35 -11.50 9.85
CA SER A 57 -13.71 -11.49 9.29
C SER A 57 -14.29 -10.08 9.14
N ASP A 58 -13.92 -9.15 10.03
CA ASP A 58 -14.52 -7.82 10.11
C ASP A 58 -13.44 -6.73 10.00
N LEU A 59 -13.33 -6.10 8.82
CA LEU A 59 -12.58 -4.84 8.69
C LEU A 59 -13.49 -3.69 9.08
N LEU A 60 -13.03 -2.87 10.03
CA LEU A 60 -13.73 -1.65 10.39
C LEU A 60 -13.72 -0.68 9.19
N LEU A 61 -14.86 -0.07 8.92
CA LEU A 61 -14.97 1.01 7.95
C LEU A 61 -14.07 2.19 8.40
N GLY A 62 -13.30 2.76 7.48
CA GLY A 62 -12.38 3.87 7.81
C GLY A 62 -11.04 3.42 8.36
N LEU A 63 -10.64 2.17 8.10
CA LEU A 63 -9.30 1.69 8.37
C LEU A 63 -8.31 2.22 7.33
N HIS A 64 -7.20 2.80 7.80
CA HIS A 64 -6.12 3.27 6.93
C HIS A 64 -4.97 2.27 7.02
N PHE A 65 -4.45 1.86 5.87
CA PHE A 65 -3.18 1.15 5.80
C PHE A 65 -2.04 2.17 5.68
N GLY A 66 -0.87 1.83 6.21
CA GLY A 66 0.31 2.69 6.17
C GLY A 66 0.63 3.22 4.78
N SER A 67 1.41 4.31 4.75
CA SER A 67 1.87 4.93 3.50
C SER A 67 2.53 3.91 2.57
N TYR A 68 2.35 4.09 1.27
CA TYR A 68 3.06 3.32 0.28
C TYR A 68 4.56 3.64 0.35
N VAL A 69 5.40 2.61 0.48
CA VAL A 69 6.85 2.76 0.55
C VAL A 69 7.45 2.17 -0.71
N GLY A 70 8.32 2.95 -1.36
CA GLY A 70 9.05 2.57 -2.57
C GLY A 70 10.18 3.55 -2.85
N GLN A 71 10.85 3.36 -3.97
CA GLN A 71 11.85 4.29 -4.47
C GLN A 71 11.17 5.53 -5.03
N ILE A 72 11.60 6.71 -4.58
CA ILE A 72 11.14 7.98 -5.15
C ILE A 72 11.95 8.28 -6.41
N THR A 73 11.29 8.58 -7.53
CA THR A 73 11.96 8.87 -8.81
C THR A 73 11.08 9.75 -9.71
N ASP A 74 11.69 10.61 -10.53
CA ASP A 74 11.00 11.37 -11.59
C ASP A 74 11.03 10.65 -12.97
N ASP A 75 11.61 9.45 -13.04
CA ASP A 75 11.71 8.66 -14.27
C ASP A 75 10.33 8.16 -14.72
N GLU A 76 9.92 8.54 -15.94
CA GLU A 76 8.65 8.11 -16.52
C GLU A 76 8.57 6.59 -16.77
N GLU A 77 9.71 5.88 -16.83
CA GLU A 77 9.70 4.41 -16.89
C GLU A 77 9.09 3.79 -15.63
N ALA A 78 9.09 4.50 -14.50
CA ALA A 78 8.40 4.06 -13.28
C ALA A 78 6.89 3.90 -13.51
N ALA A 79 6.27 4.73 -14.37
CA ALA A 79 4.85 4.61 -14.71
C ALA A 79 4.50 3.25 -15.36
N LYS A 80 5.49 2.58 -15.97
CA LYS A 80 5.35 1.27 -16.61
C LYS A 80 5.64 0.10 -15.67
N SER A 81 6.08 0.35 -14.43
CA SER A 81 6.48 -0.71 -13.51
C SER A 81 5.31 -1.61 -13.06
N GLY A 82 4.07 -1.10 -13.15
CA GLY A 82 2.88 -1.74 -12.59
C GLY A 82 2.76 -1.59 -11.06
N TYR A 83 3.79 -1.04 -10.41
CA TYR A 83 3.91 -0.87 -8.96
C TYR A 83 4.26 0.57 -8.58
N SER A 84 3.95 1.54 -9.45
CA SER A 84 4.23 2.94 -9.17
C SER A 84 2.97 3.72 -8.89
N TRP A 85 3.05 4.59 -7.89
CA TRP A 85 2.04 5.60 -7.63
C TRP A 85 2.60 6.98 -7.94
N LEU A 86 1.83 7.77 -8.69
CA LEU A 86 2.15 9.18 -8.92
C LEU A 86 1.93 9.95 -7.62
N THR A 87 2.98 10.56 -7.09
CA THR A 87 2.91 11.45 -5.95
C THR A 87 3.07 12.89 -6.43
N GLN A 88 2.14 13.75 -6.00
CA GLN A 88 2.30 15.18 -6.14
C GLN A 88 3.10 15.68 -4.93
N ILE A 89 4.40 15.88 -5.10
CA ILE A 89 5.15 16.62 -4.09
C ILE A 89 4.79 18.09 -4.27
N THR A 90 4.38 18.75 -3.19
CA THR A 90 4.09 20.20 -3.12
C THR A 90 5.34 21.07 -3.28
N LYS A 91 6.24 20.73 -4.21
CA LYS A 91 7.36 21.57 -4.67
C LYS A 91 6.92 22.29 -5.95
N GLY A 92 6.01 23.26 -5.81
CA GLY A 92 5.60 24.13 -6.92
C GLY A 92 4.60 23.53 -7.91
N ARG A 93 4.25 24.32 -8.93
CA ARG A 93 3.23 23.96 -9.94
C ARG A 93 3.83 22.93 -10.91
N ASN A 94 3.17 21.77 -11.06
CA ASN A 94 3.41 20.72 -12.07
C ASN A 94 4.68 19.85 -11.90
N CYS A 95 5.21 19.69 -10.68
CA CYS A 95 6.23 18.68 -10.41
C CYS A 95 5.56 17.39 -9.91
N TYR A 96 5.78 16.28 -10.62
CA TYR A 96 5.32 14.96 -10.23
C TYR A 96 6.51 14.04 -10.04
N GLU A 97 6.42 13.18 -9.05
CA GLU A 97 7.37 12.09 -8.83
C GLU A 97 6.58 10.79 -8.73
N TYR A 98 7.26 9.67 -8.89
CA TYR A 98 6.74 8.33 -8.68
C TYR A 98 7.30 7.77 -7.39
N VAL A 99 6.46 7.09 -6.64
CA VAL A 99 6.92 6.12 -5.63
C VAL A 99 6.80 4.75 -6.29
N ASP A 100 7.92 4.14 -6.66
CA ASP A 100 7.98 2.82 -7.32
C ASP A 100 8.32 1.72 -6.30
N GLY A 101 7.39 0.78 -6.11
CA GLY A 101 7.55 -0.35 -5.19
C GLY A 101 8.03 -1.63 -5.86
N LYS A 102 8.55 -1.58 -7.09
CA LYS A 102 9.07 -2.77 -7.80
C LYS A 102 10.15 -3.55 -7.03
N GLN A 103 10.91 -2.91 -6.14
CA GLN A 103 11.98 -3.57 -5.37
C GLN A 103 11.48 -4.12 -4.03
N ARG A 104 11.31 -5.44 -3.93
CA ARG A 104 10.88 -6.20 -2.72
C ARG A 104 11.64 -5.88 -1.44
N SER A 105 12.92 -5.58 -1.56
CA SER A 105 13.80 -5.35 -0.43
C SER A 105 13.58 -4.00 0.25
N TRP A 106 12.91 -3.07 -0.45
CA TRP A 106 12.68 -1.69 -0.02
C TRP A 106 11.19 -1.35 0.07
N ALA A 107 10.36 -1.96 -0.78
CA ALA A 107 8.93 -1.74 -0.80
C ALA A 107 8.21 -2.43 0.37
N ASN A 108 7.07 -1.87 0.75
CA ASN A 108 6.12 -2.56 1.64
C ASN A 108 5.05 -3.31 0.82
N ARG A 109 3.97 -3.69 1.48
CA ARG A 109 2.97 -4.73 1.11
C ARG A 109 2.37 -4.68 -0.31
N ILE A 110 2.54 -3.61 -1.06
CA ILE A 110 1.71 -3.32 -2.25
C ILE A 110 2.39 -3.71 -3.58
N GLU A 111 3.59 -4.28 -3.57
CA GLU A 111 4.10 -5.01 -4.76
C GLU A 111 3.26 -6.27 -5.08
N VAL A 112 2.35 -6.68 -4.19
CA VAL A 112 1.59 -7.94 -4.29
C VAL A 112 0.08 -7.71 -4.40
N SER A 113 -0.35 -6.49 -4.70
CA SER A 113 -1.77 -6.17 -4.79
C SER A 113 -2.13 -5.86 -6.22
N ALA A 114 -2.62 -6.86 -6.95
CA ALA A 114 -3.69 -6.55 -7.90
C ALA A 114 -4.75 -5.77 -7.12
N VAL A 115 -5.06 -4.54 -7.57
CA VAL A 115 -5.94 -3.61 -6.85
C VAL A 115 -7.33 -4.23 -6.72
N SER A 116 -7.53 -4.95 -5.63
CA SER A 116 -8.80 -5.34 -5.05
C SER A 116 -8.47 -5.98 -3.70
N LEU A 117 -8.75 -5.26 -2.60
CA LEU A 117 -8.98 -5.91 -1.32
C LEU A 117 -10.24 -6.77 -1.51
N GLN A 118 -10.09 -7.99 -2.04
CA GLN A 118 -11.19 -8.94 -2.08
C GLN A 118 -11.47 -9.35 -0.64
N MET A 119 -12.58 -8.84 -0.12
CA MET A 119 -13.28 -9.42 1.01
C MET A 119 -13.91 -10.76 0.52
N PRO A 120 -14.03 -11.77 1.39
CA PRO A 120 -14.73 -13.01 1.06
C PRO A 120 -16.17 -12.77 0.59
#